data_AF-A0A8T5M9X0-F1
#
_entry.id   AF-A0A8T5M9X0-F1
#
_cell.length_a   1.000
_cell.length_b   1.000
_cell.length_c   1.000
_cell.angle_alpha   90.00
_cell.angle_beta   90.00
_cell.angle_gamma   90.00
#
_symmetry.space_group_name_H-M   'P 1'
#
loop_
_entity.id
_entity.type
_entity.pdbx_description
1 polymer ?
#
loop_
_entity_poly.entity_id
_entity_poly.type
_entity_poly.pdbx_seq_one_letter_code
_entity_poly.pdbx_strand_id
1 'polypeptide(L)'
;MGIKKMAVEEIKALGFWRFLPKVHKKKGKPPGTIHYTGKERKEEATIDIIDYTKTGLEEKTTKKVEDTFPYKDKKSVTWINVNGVHDVSILEKLGVN
;
A
#
# COMPACT_ATOMS: atom_id res chain seq x y z
N MET A 1 33.65 -0.75 27.86
CA MET A 1 33.60 0.41 28.79
C MET A 1 34.06 1.64 28.01
N GLY A 2 33.35 2.73 27.77
CA GLY A 2 32.04 3.20 28.19
C GLY A 2 31.75 4.55 27.53
N ILE A 3 31.22 4.57 26.30
CA ILE A 3 30.79 5.80 25.60
C ILE A 3 29.40 5.65 24.96
N LYS A 4 28.46 4.92 25.58
CA LYS A 4 27.08 4.86 25.04
C LYS A 4 25.94 5.05 26.05
N LYS A 5 26.25 5.43 27.30
CA LYS A 5 25.21 5.63 28.33
C LYS A 5 25.05 7.06 28.85
N MET A 6 25.88 8.01 28.39
CA MET A 6 25.69 9.44 28.63
C MET A 6 25.24 10.08 27.33
N ALA A 7 23.98 10.54 27.29
CA ALA A 7 23.49 11.61 26.39
C ALA A 7 21.96 11.69 26.38
N VAL A 8 21.24 10.58 26.63
CA VAL A 8 19.78 10.57 26.40
C VAL A 8 19.01 11.31 27.50
N GLU A 9 19.44 11.22 28.76
CA GLU A 9 18.76 11.91 29.87
C GLU A 9 19.12 13.39 29.96
N GLU A 10 20.37 13.78 29.70
CA GLU A 10 20.79 15.20 29.71
C GLU A 10 20.18 16.01 28.55
N ILE A 11 20.06 15.42 27.36
CA ILE A 11 19.39 16.07 26.21
C ILE A 11 17.90 16.30 26.47
N LYS A 12 17.26 15.43 27.27
CA LYS A 12 15.88 15.62 27.72
C LYS A 12 15.79 16.74 28.76
N ALA A 13 16.72 16.78 29.73
CA ALA A 13 16.73 17.78 30.81
C ALA A 13 16.95 19.21 30.29
N LEU A 14 17.77 19.39 29.25
CA LEU A 14 18.06 20.70 28.64
C LEU A 14 16.97 21.20 27.67
N GLY A 15 15.89 20.44 27.44
CA GLY A 15 14.79 20.84 26.56
C GLY A 15 15.12 20.86 25.06
N PHE A 16 16.38 20.61 24.68
CA PHE A 16 16.84 20.58 23.30
C PHE A 16 16.23 19.44 22.46
N TRP A 17 15.61 18.44 23.10
CA TRP A 17 14.77 17.42 22.43
C TRP A 17 13.74 18.03 21.46
N ARG A 18 13.21 19.23 21.75
CA ARG A 18 12.21 19.89 20.89
C ARG A 18 12.77 20.36 19.54
N PHE A 19 14.09 20.45 19.41
CA PHE A 19 14.79 20.83 18.18
C PHE A 19 15.41 19.65 17.43
N LEU A 20 15.27 18.42 17.95
CA LEU A 20 15.70 17.24 17.20
C LEU A 20 14.77 17.01 16.01
N PRO A 21 15.31 16.74 14.81
CA PRO A 21 14.49 16.40 13.66
C PRO A 21 13.65 15.17 14.01
N LYS A 22 12.35 15.21 13.70
CA LYS A 22 11.47 14.04 13.85
C LYS A 22 12.05 12.90 13.01
N VAL A 23 12.65 11.93 13.68
CA VAL A 23 13.10 10.70 13.02
C VAL A 23 11.85 9.93 12.64
N HIS A 24 11.36 10.13 11.42
CA HIS A 24 10.42 9.20 10.82
C HIS A 24 11.11 7.82 10.82
N LYS A 25 10.59 6.87 11.60
CA LYS A 25 11.00 5.46 11.50
C LYS A 25 10.64 4.95 10.10
N LYS A 26 11.51 5.19 9.13
CA LYS A 26 11.47 4.60 7.79
C LYS A 26 12.81 3.93 7.54
N LYS A 27 13.10 2.80 8.19
CA LYS A 27 14.32 2.04 7.91
C LYS A 27 14.07 0.53 8.00
N GLY A 28 14.42 -0.19 6.92
CA GLY A 28 14.68 -1.62 6.93
C GLY A 28 13.78 -2.53 6.10
N LYS A 29 13.07 -2.05 5.07
CA LYS A 29 12.32 -2.95 4.16
C LYS A 29 13.10 -3.20 2.87
N PRO A 30 13.09 -4.44 2.33
CA PRO A 30 13.66 -4.72 1.03
C PRO A 30 13.07 -3.79 -0.05
N PRO A 31 13.87 -3.39 -1.06
CA PRO A 31 13.34 -2.69 -2.22
C PRO A 31 12.21 -3.52 -2.85
N GLY A 32 11.13 -2.88 -3.26
CA GLY A 32 9.93 -3.54 -3.80
C GLY A 32 8.85 -3.87 -2.78
N THR A 33 9.04 -3.58 -1.49
CA THR A 33 7.95 -3.75 -0.51
C THR A 33 6.85 -2.70 -0.72
N ILE A 34 5.62 -3.15 -0.92
CA ILE A 34 4.46 -2.26 -1.02
C ILE A 34 4.14 -1.71 0.37
N HIS A 35 4.06 -0.39 0.49
CA HIS A 35 3.71 0.28 1.75
C HIS A 35 2.81 1.48 1.47
N TYR A 36 1.58 1.43 1.96
CA TYR A 36 0.65 2.54 1.87
C TYR A 36 1.08 3.67 2.82
N THR A 37 1.26 4.89 2.28
CA THR A 37 1.72 6.07 3.04
C THR A 37 0.62 7.12 3.28
N GLY A 38 -0.64 6.81 2.96
CA GLY A 38 -1.77 7.69 3.19
C GLY A 38 -2.31 7.64 4.62
N LYS A 39 -3.39 8.39 4.88
CA LYS A 39 -4.13 8.28 6.15
C LYS A 39 -4.83 6.93 6.21
N GLU A 40 -4.90 6.32 7.39
CA GLU A 40 -5.68 5.11 7.58
C GLU A 40 -7.13 5.34 7.13
N ARG A 41 -7.63 4.43 6.30
CA ARG A 41 -9.02 4.37 5.86
C ARG A 41 -9.63 3.08 6.39
N LYS A 42 -10.90 3.15 6.80
CA LYS A 42 -11.70 1.99 7.24
C LYS A 42 -12.70 1.52 6.19
N GLU A 43 -12.83 2.28 5.10
CA GLU A 43 -13.69 1.94 3.97
C GLU A 43 -13.19 0.64 3.34
N GLU A 44 -14.08 -0.30 3.04
CA GLU A 44 -13.68 -1.51 2.34
C GLU A 44 -13.18 -1.17 0.93
N ALA A 45 -12.07 -1.79 0.53
CA ALA A 45 -11.58 -1.69 -0.83
C ALA A 45 -12.52 -2.42 -1.80
N THR A 46 -12.70 -1.85 -2.99
CA THR A 46 -13.51 -2.42 -4.06
C THR A 46 -12.73 -2.42 -5.37
N ILE A 47 -13.11 -3.31 -6.28
CA ILE A 47 -12.49 -3.46 -7.58
C ILE A 47 -13.58 -3.39 -8.63
N ASP A 48 -13.45 -2.45 -9.56
CA ASP A 48 -14.29 -2.36 -10.73
C ASP A 48 -13.56 -2.96 -11.92
N ILE A 49 -14.24 -3.85 -12.63
CA ILE A 49 -13.74 -4.57 -13.80
C ILE A 49 -14.60 -4.13 -14.98
N ILE A 50 -13.95 -3.58 -15.99
CA ILE A 50 -14.58 -3.22 -17.26
C ILE A 50 -13.88 -4.00 -18.36
N ASP A 51 -14.57 -4.99 -18.93
CA ASP A 51 -14.06 -5.85 -19.98
C ASP A 51 -14.79 -5.54 -21.29
N TYR A 52 -14.06 -5.17 -22.34
CA TYR A 52 -14.68 -4.76 -23.59
C TYR A 52 -13.97 -5.30 -24.83
N THR A 53 -14.77 -5.46 -25.87
CA THR A 53 -14.38 -5.87 -27.22
C THR A 53 -15.07 -4.97 -28.24
N LYS A 54 -14.84 -5.19 -29.53
CA LYS A 54 -15.54 -4.44 -30.59
C LYS A 54 -17.07 -4.61 -30.56
N THR A 55 -17.57 -5.67 -29.93
CA THR A 55 -18.98 -6.08 -30.02
C THR A 55 -19.65 -6.23 -28.66
N GLY A 56 -18.95 -6.01 -27.55
CA GLY A 56 -19.48 -6.26 -26.22
C GLY A 56 -18.73 -5.50 -25.13
N LEU A 57 -19.45 -5.24 -24.04
CA LEU A 57 -19.01 -4.57 -22.83
C LEU A 57 -19.58 -5.35 -21.64
N GLU A 58 -18.72 -5.67 -20.68
CA GLU A 58 -19.06 -6.28 -19.40
C GLU A 58 -18.50 -5.40 -18.28
N GLU A 59 -19.36 -5.07 -17.31
CA GLU A 59 -18.99 -4.27 -16.14
C GLU A 59 -19.33 -5.06 -14.88
N LYS A 60 -18.37 -5.13 -13.95
CA LYS A 60 -18.52 -5.88 -12.71
C LYS A 60 -17.78 -5.18 -11.58
N THR A 61 -18.47 -4.98 -10.46
CA THR A 61 -17.83 -4.56 -9.20
C THR A 61 -17.72 -5.75 -8.25
N THR A 62 -16.54 -5.94 -7.68
CA THR A 62 -16.26 -7.01 -6.72
C THR A 62 -15.38 -6.52 -5.56
N LYS A 63 -15.40 -7.27 -4.46
CA LYS A 63 -14.49 -7.07 -3.31
C LYS A 63 -13.37 -8.11 -3.30
N LYS A 64 -13.44 -9.11 -4.18
CA LYS A 64 -12.48 -10.21 -4.24
C LYS A 64 -11.55 -10.00 -5.42
N VAL A 65 -10.26 -9.87 -5.14
CA VAL A 65 -9.24 -9.71 -6.17
C VAL A 65 -9.14 -10.95 -7.07
N GLU A 66 -9.49 -12.12 -6.54
CA GLU A 66 -9.48 -13.38 -7.27
C GLU A 66 -10.44 -13.39 -8.46
N ASP A 67 -11.52 -12.58 -8.41
CA ASP A 67 -12.46 -12.43 -9.50
C ASP A 67 -11.85 -11.73 -10.73
N THR A 68 -10.71 -11.04 -10.57
CA THR A 68 -10.00 -10.36 -11.67
C THR A 68 -9.10 -11.31 -12.47
N PHE A 69 -8.66 -12.42 -11.86
CA PHE A 69 -7.66 -13.30 -12.47
C PHE A 69 -8.11 -13.94 -13.80
N PRO A 70 -9.37 -14.36 -13.97
CA PRO A 70 -9.84 -14.92 -15.24
C PRO A 70 -9.74 -13.95 -16.42
N TYR A 71 -9.68 -12.64 -16.18
CA TYR A 71 -9.58 -11.63 -17.24
C TYR A 71 -8.16 -11.47 -17.79
N LYS A 72 -7.14 -11.95 -17.07
CA LYS A 72 -5.74 -11.86 -17.50
C LYS A 72 -5.47 -12.62 -18.81
N ASP A 73 -6.13 -13.75 -18.99
CA ASP A 73 -5.94 -14.63 -20.15
C ASP A 73 -6.93 -14.36 -21.30
N LYS A 74 -7.87 -13.41 -21.11
CA LYS A 74 -8.83 -13.05 -22.16
C LYS A 74 -8.13 -12.26 -23.28
N LYS A 75 -8.64 -12.42 -24.50
CA LYS A 75 -8.22 -11.62 -25.67
C LYS A 75 -8.87 -10.22 -25.73
N SER A 76 -9.81 -9.95 -24.83
CA SER A 76 -10.49 -8.66 -24.68
C SER A 76 -9.59 -7.64 -23.99
N VAL A 77 -9.96 -6.36 -24.07
CA VAL A 77 -9.29 -5.33 -23.28
C VAL A 77 -10.03 -5.21 -21.96
N THR A 78 -9.34 -5.52 -20.86
CA THR A 78 -9.90 -5.41 -19.52
C THR A 78 -9.23 -4.27 -18.75
N TRP A 79 -10.03 -3.37 -18.21
CA TRP A 79 -9.61 -2.35 -17.27
C TRP A 79 -10.00 -2.77 -15.85
N ILE A 80 -9.00 -2.87 -14.97
CA ILE A 80 -9.17 -3.20 -13.55
C ILE A 80 -8.87 -1.94 -12.75
N ASN A 81 -9.89 -1.38 -12.12
CA ASN A 81 -9.79 -0.21 -11.25
C ASN A 81 -9.87 -0.65 -9.78
N VAL A 82 -8.81 -0.41 -9.01
CA VAL A 82 -8.74 -0.75 -7.58
C VAL A 82 -9.01 0.49 -6.75
N ASN A 83 -10.18 0.56 -6.11
CA ASN A 83 -10.54 1.60 -5.18
C ASN A 83 -10.10 1.20 -3.77
N GLY A 84 -9.31 2.05 -3.12
CA GLY A 84 -8.86 1.80 -1.76
C GLY A 84 -7.55 1.00 -1.67
N VAL A 85 -6.50 1.50 -2.32
CA VAL A 85 -5.10 0.99 -2.24
C VAL A 85 -4.46 0.96 -0.83
N HIS A 86 -5.22 1.33 0.20
CA HIS A 86 -4.82 1.18 1.59
C HIS A 86 -4.79 -0.29 2.02
N ASP A 87 -5.61 -1.14 1.39
CA ASP A 87 -5.50 -2.58 1.49
C ASP A 87 -4.37 -3.08 0.59
N VAL A 88 -3.17 -3.15 1.17
CA VAL A 88 -1.96 -3.58 0.49
C VAL A 88 -2.05 -5.04 0.02
N SER A 89 -2.88 -5.87 0.68
CA SER A 89 -3.00 -7.30 0.33
C SER A 89 -3.57 -7.52 -1.08
N ILE A 90 -4.46 -6.62 -1.53
CA ILE A 90 -5.01 -6.64 -2.89
C ILE A 90 -3.90 -6.37 -3.91
N LEU A 91 -3.05 -5.38 -3.65
CA LEU A 91 -1.95 -5.02 -4.55
C LEU A 91 -0.89 -6.12 -4.61
N GLU A 92 -0.59 -6.75 -3.48
CA GLU A 92 0.35 -7.88 -3.43
C GLU A 92 -0.18 -9.06 -4.25
N LYS A 93 -1.46 -9.40 -4.11
CA LYS A 93 -2.09 -10.48 -4.89
C LYS A 93 -2.12 -10.18 -6.39
N LEU A 94 -2.39 -8.94 -6.79
CA LEU A 94 -2.33 -8.54 -8.21
C LEU A 94 -0.91 -8.56 -8.78
N GLY A 95 0.10 -8.20 -7.99
CA GLY A 95 1.49 -8.12 -8.46
C GLY A 95 2.18 -9.47 -8.64
N VAL A 96 1.69 -10.54 -8.00
CA VAL A 96 2.23 -11.90 -8.13
C VAL A 96 1.60 -12.66 -9.29
N ASN A 97 0.37 -12.34 -9.66
CA ASN A 97 -0.45 -13.16 -10.56
C ASN A 97 -0.46 -12.72 -12.00
#